data_AF-A0A6N9VES7-F1
#
_entry.id   AF-A0A6N9VES7-F1
#
_cell.length_a   1.000
_cell.length_b   1.000
_cell.length_c   1.000
_cell.angle_alpha   90.00
_cell.angle_beta   90.00
_cell.angle_gamma   90.00
#
_symmetry.space_group_name_H-M   'P 1'
#
loop_
_entity.id
_entity.type
_entity.pdbx_description
1 polymer ?
#
loop_
_entity_poly.entity_id
_entity_poly.type
_entity_poly.pdbx_seq_one_letter_code
_entity_poly.pdbx_strand_id
1 'polypeptide(L)'
;TGYGIACGRAPHRLVGIDLDIDTAHGNDSVGALQQLALQHLFTIPPTVTVLTPSGGRHLWLTGPADTTVPNSAGRLAPGIDVRGSGGYLVGPGSVTAHGRYRLAPGTAHLPPAPCPRALLRLLTPPPRRPAGAPGGTTPTEIPGRRGEGLIQFVLAAHEGQRNTRLFWAACRAYEHGFGDALADALTAAAVRTGLTEQEARAAIASAERLTRGRGREGDGPA
;
A
#
# COMPACT_ATOMS: atom_id res chain seq x y z
N THR A 1 -1.16 26.52 18.28
CA THR A 1 -2.56 26.41 17.81
C THR A 1 -2.63 25.34 16.74
N GLY A 2 -3.69 24.55 16.72
CA GLY A 2 -3.88 23.46 15.78
C GLY A 2 -5.36 23.13 15.60
N TYR A 3 -5.68 22.33 14.58
CA TYR A 3 -7.03 21.91 14.27
C TYR A 3 -7.07 20.44 13.84
N GLY A 4 -8.18 19.78 14.14
CA GLY A 4 -8.47 18.43 13.69
C GLY A 4 -9.39 18.42 12.48
N ILE A 5 -9.23 17.43 11.62
CA ILE A 5 -10.06 17.18 10.45
C ILE A 5 -10.83 15.89 10.70
N ALA A 6 -12.15 16.01 10.83
CA ALA A 6 -13.02 14.89 11.12
C ALA A 6 -13.03 13.87 9.97
N CYS A 7 -12.83 12.60 10.31
CA CYS A 7 -12.79 11.50 9.36
C CYS A 7 -14.16 10.78 9.28
N GLY A 8 -14.41 10.09 8.16
CA GLY A 8 -15.64 9.32 7.90
C GLY A 8 -16.91 10.14 7.67
N ARG A 9 -16.83 11.48 7.63
CA ARG A 9 -18.00 12.37 7.44
C ARG A 9 -18.20 12.76 5.98
N ALA A 10 -19.46 12.81 5.55
CA ALA A 10 -19.82 13.45 4.28
C ALA A 10 -19.43 14.94 4.28
N PRO A 11 -19.13 15.54 3.11
CA PRO A 11 -19.13 14.91 1.79
C PRO A 11 -17.85 14.12 1.47
N HIS A 12 -16.74 14.39 2.16
CA HIS A 12 -15.41 13.88 1.77
C HIS A 12 -15.10 12.45 2.21
N ARG A 13 -15.76 11.96 3.26
CA ARG A 13 -15.60 10.60 3.83
C ARG A 13 -14.12 10.24 3.97
N LEU A 14 -13.38 11.17 4.54
CA LEU A 14 -11.93 11.08 4.72
C LEU A 14 -11.58 9.82 5.50
N VAL A 15 -10.61 9.07 4.98
CA VAL A 15 -9.99 7.90 5.60
C VAL A 15 -8.52 8.22 5.75
N GLY A 16 -8.07 8.39 6.99
CA GLY A 16 -6.67 8.57 7.31
C GLY A 16 -5.95 7.25 7.50
N ILE A 17 -4.80 7.08 6.86
CA ILE A 17 -3.80 6.09 7.27
C ILE A 17 -2.68 6.85 7.96
N ASP A 18 -2.63 6.74 9.27
CA ASP A 18 -1.70 7.41 10.16
C ASP A 18 -0.53 6.45 10.43
N LEU A 19 0.63 6.79 9.89
CA LEU A 19 1.84 5.98 9.92
C LEU A 19 2.82 6.59 10.92
N ASP A 20 2.93 5.98 12.07
CA ASP A 20 3.85 6.40 13.12
C ASP A 20 5.25 5.87 12.86
N ILE A 21 6.27 6.67 13.20
CA ILE A 21 7.64 6.19 13.32
C ILE A 21 7.92 6.07 14.81
N ASP A 22 8.22 4.86 15.26
CA ASP A 22 8.72 4.61 16.61
C ASP A 22 10.10 3.96 16.54
N THR A 23 11.12 4.80 16.68
CA THR A 23 12.51 4.35 16.70
C THR A 23 12.88 3.61 17.99
N ALA A 24 12.12 3.77 19.08
CA ALA A 24 12.38 3.09 20.35
C ALA A 24 11.86 1.65 20.35
N HIS A 25 10.80 1.37 19.57
CA HIS A 25 10.23 0.03 19.40
C HIS A 25 10.52 -0.60 18.04
N GLY A 26 11.27 0.08 17.17
CA GLY A 26 11.68 -0.45 15.85
C GLY A 26 10.52 -0.58 14.86
N ASN A 27 9.42 0.17 15.04
CA ASN A 27 8.26 0.09 14.16
C ASN A 27 8.51 0.85 12.85
N ASP A 28 8.68 0.11 11.75
CA ASP A 28 8.63 0.63 10.38
C ASP A 28 7.20 0.47 9.82
N SER A 29 6.28 1.35 10.23
CA SER A 29 4.89 1.35 9.75
C SER A 29 4.78 1.53 8.23
N VAL A 30 5.80 2.13 7.61
CA VAL A 30 5.87 2.38 6.17
C VAL A 30 6.19 1.08 5.45
N GLY A 31 7.23 0.38 5.91
CA GLY A 31 7.57 -0.97 5.46
C GLY A 31 6.42 -1.94 5.70
N ALA A 32 5.73 -1.85 6.84
CA ALA A 32 4.54 -2.67 7.13
C ALA A 32 3.39 -2.38 6.16
N LEU A 33 3.11 -1.11 5.83
CA LEU A 33 2.11 -0.75 4.83
C LEU A 33 2.51 -1.25 3.44
N GLN A 34 3.79 -1.17 3.08
CA GLN A 34 4.32 -1.72 1.83
C GLN A 34 4.16 -3.24 1.79
N GLN A 35 4.42 -3.94 2.88
CA GLN A 35 4.23 -5.39 3.00
C GLN A 35 2.75 -5.77 2.87
N LEU A 36 1.83 -5.01 3.49
CA LEU A 36 0.39 -5.19 3.31
C LEU A 36 -0.05 -4.94 1.86
N ALA A 37 0.48 -3.88 1.23
CA ALA A 37 0.25 -3.56 -0.17
C ALA A 37 0.71 -4.70 -1.10
N LEU A 38 1.88 -5.28 -0.79
CA LEU A 38 2.40 -6.47 -1.45
C LEU A 38 1.48 -7.67 -1.23
N GLN A 39 1.09 -7.98 0.00
CA GLN A 39 0.29 -9.17 0.36
C GLN A 39 -1.14 -9.13 -0.20
N HIS A 40 -1.74 -7.94 -0.24
CA HIS A 40 -3.15 -7.78 -0.60
C HIS A 40 -3.37 -7.12 -1.96
N LEU A 41 -2.31 -6.99 -2.77
CA LEU A 41 -2.35 -6.55 -4.16
C LEU A 41 -2.94 -5.13 -4.33
N PHE A 42 -2.40 -4.16 -3.60
CA PHE A 42 -2.77 -2.75 -3.78
C PHE A 42 -1.55 -1.83 -3.86
N THR A 43 -1.78 -0.61 -4.35
CA THR A 43 -0.83 0.50 -4.25
C THR A 43 -1.57 1.68 -3.63
N ILE A 44 -0.84 2.57 -2.95
CA ILE A 44 -1.40 3.85 -2.50
C ILE A 44 -1.29 4.83 -3.67
N PRO A 45 -2.41 5.33 -4.22
CA PRO A 45 -2.36 6.36 -5.27
C PRO A 45 -1.74 7.65 -4.71
N PRO A 46 -1.14 8.50 -5.57
CA PRO A 46 -0.71 9.83 -5.16
C PRO A 46 -1.85 10.57 -4.48
N THR A 47 -1.60 11.05 -3.28
CA THR A 47 -2.60 11.70 -2.44
C THR A 47 -1.97 12.73 -1.52
N VAL A 48 -2.78 13.63 -0.98
CA VAL A 48 -2.31 14.57 0.04
C VAL A 48 -1.73 13.81 1.23
N THR A 49 -0.50 14.17 1.59
CA THR A 49 0.25 13.54 2.67
C THR A 49 0.70 14.62 3.65
N VAL A 50 0.47 14.40 4.93
CA VAL A 50 0.90 15.31 6.00
C VAL A 50 2.00 14.64 6.80
N LEU A 51 3.18 15.25 6.88
CA LEU A 51 4.28 14.87 7.75
C LEU A 51 3.95 15.25 9.20
N THR A 52 4.06 14.30 10.10
CA THR A 52 3.86 14.52 11.53
C THR A 52 5.18 15.01 12.17
N PRO A 53 5.11 15.72 13.31
CA PRO A 53 6.33 16.18 13.98
C PRO A 53 7.23 15.05 14.50
N SER A 54 6.66 13.87 14.79
CA SER A 54 7.39 12.67 15.22
C SER A 54 8.15 11.97 14.10
N GLY A 55 8.02 12.43 12.85
CA GLY A 55 8.63 11.80 11.66
C GLY A 55 7.69 10.88 10.89
N GLY A 56 6.51 10.59 11.44
CA GLY A 56 5.44 9.85 10.77
C GLY A 56 4.73 10.62 9.66
N ARG A 57 3.66 10.02 9.12
CA ARG A 57 2.87 10.62 8.05
C ARG A 57 1.40 10.20 8.05
N HIS A 58 0.52 11.15 7.78
CA HIS A 58 -0.88 10.91 7.49
C HIS A 58 -1.07 10.82 5.97
N LEU A 59 -1.51 9.67 5.46
CA LEU A 59 -2.03 9.53 4.09
C LEU A 59 -3.53 9.76 4.12
N TRP A 60 -4.02 10.67 3.29
CA TRP A 60 -5.44 11.00 3.26
C TRP A 60 -6.09 10.32 2.07
N LEU A 61 -7.11 9.51 2.30
CA LEU A 61 -7.87 8.85 1.25
C LEU A 61 -9.36 9.21 1.37
N THR A 62 -10.15 8.96 0.34
CA THR A 62 -11.62 9.07 0.41
C THR A 62 -12.27 7.70 0.31
N GLY A 63 -13.21 7.42 1.21
CA GLY A 63 -14.02 6.20 1.20
C GLY A 63 -15.31 6.35 0.37
N PRO A 64 -15.87 5.26 -0.16
CA PRO A 64 -17.11 5.32 -0.92
C PRO A 64 -18.32 5.65 -0.02
N ALA A 65 -19.41 6.13 -0.64
CA ALA A 65 -20.52 6.72 0.10
C ALA A 65 -21.34 5.74 0.95
N ASP A 66 -21.33 4.47 0.56
CA ASP A 66 -22.07 3.37 1.16
C ASP A 66 -21.26 2.60 2.21
N THR A 67 -19.99 2.95 2.41
CA THR A 67 -19.07 2.20 3.26
C THR A 67 -18.61 3.03 4.45
N THR A 68 -18.86 2.52 5.65
CA THR A 68 -18.33 3.09 6.89
C THR A 68 -16.99 2.44 7.23
N VAL A 69 -15.92 3.22 7.19
CA VAL A 69 -14.60 2.79 7.69
C VAL A 69 -14.52 3.09 9.19
N PRO A 70 -14.31 2.10 10.07
CA PRO A 70 -14.16 2.34 11.50
C PRO A 70 -12.82 3.03 11.81
N ASN A 71 -12.76 3.73 12.94
CA ASN A 71 -11.49 4.16 13.53
C ASN A 71 -10.85 2.98 14.28
N SER A 72 -9.57 2.72 14.07
CA SER A 72 -8.83 1.65 14.76
C SER A 72 -7.36 2.01 14.90
N ALA A 73 -6.72 1.59 15.99
CA ALA A 73 -5.29 1.77 16.19
C ALA A 73 -4.55 0.43 16.06
N GLY A 74 -3.42 0.41 15.35
CA GLY A 74 -2.52 -0.75 15.21
C GLY A 74 -3.10 -2.04 14.60
N ARG A 75 -4.36 -2.03 14.12
CA ARG A 75 -5.07 -3.25 13.68
C ARG A 75 -4.45 -3.89 12.42
N LEU A 76 -3.94 -3.06 11.51
CA LEU A 76 -3.31 -3.54 10.28
C LEU A 76 -1.89 -4.03 10.53
N ALA A 77 -1.14 -3.27 11.30
CA ALA A 77 0.19 -3.59 11.81
C ALA A 77 0.55 -2.58 12.94
N PRO A 78 1.54 -2.88 13.80
CA PRO A 78 2.08 -1.90 14.73
C PRO A 78 2.45 -0.58 14.03
N GLY A 79 2.05 0.55 14.63
CA GLY A 79 2.31 1.88 14.09
C GLY A 79 1.47 2.28 12.87
N ILE A 80 0.46 1.48 12.48
CA ILE A 80 -0.52 1.84 11.45
C ILE A 80 -1.89 2.04 12.08
N ASP A 81 -2.28 3.30 12.18
CA ASP A 81 -3.58 3.72 12.68
C ASP A 81 -4.51 4.10 11.52
N VAL A 82 -5.78 3.70 11.64
CA VAL A 82 -6.83 4.02 10.67
C VAL A 82 -7.76 5.04 11.29
N ARG A 83 -7.78 6.26 10.73
CA ARG A 83 -8.69 7.32 11.12
C ARG A 83 -9.93 7.31 10.20
N GLY A 84 -10.95 6.60 10.65
CA GLY A 84 -12.26 6.48 9.99
C GLY A 84 -13.35 7.29 10.71
N SER A 85 -14.59 6.81 10.66
CA SER A 85 -15.72 7.39 11.38
C SER A 85 -15.45 7.56 12.87
N GLY A 86 -15.68 8.76 13.39
CA GLY A 86 -15.42 9.12 14.78
C GLY A 86 -13.96 9.47 15.09
N GLY A 87 -13.04 9.25 14.14
CA GLY A 87 -11.66 9.68 14.22
C GLY A 87 -11.41 11.08 13.65
N TYR A 88 -10.21 11.61 13.88
CA TYR A 88 -9.73 12.82 13.24
C TYR A 88 -8.24 12.72 12.95
N LEU A 89 -7.78 13.55 12.00
CA LEU A 89 -6.36 13.78 11.74
C LEU A 89 -6.01 15.22 12.10
N VAL A 90 -4.81 15.45 12.62
CA VAL A 90 -4.32 16.82 12.79
C VAL A 90 -4.01 17.42 11.41
N GLY A 91 -4.56 18.60 11.14
CA GLY A 91 -4.44 19.26 9.85
C GLY A 91 -3.07 19.92 9.62
N PRO A 92 -2.65 20.08 8.36
CA PRO A 92 -1.39 20.74 8.02
C PRO A 92 -1.35 22.18 8.52
N GLY A 93 -0.17 22.65 8.90
CA GLY A 93 0.04 23.98 9.49
C GLY A 93 -0.15 24.02 11.00
N SER A 94 -0.82 23.02 11.61
CA SER A 94 -0.97 22.91 13.06
C SER A 94 0.38 22.84 13.78
N VAL A 95 0.46 23.53 14.92
CA VAL A 95 1.65 23.56 15.80
C VAL A 95 1.28 23.03 17.17
N THR A 96 2.00 22.01 17.61
CA THR A 96 1.89 21.37 18.93
C THR A 96 3.22 21.49 19.68
N ALA A 97 3.27 21.00 20.93
CA ALA A 97 4.52 20.94 21.70
C ALA A 97 5.60 20.08 21.02
N HIS A 98 5.20 19.09 20.22
CA HIS A 98 6.12 18.20 19.49
C HIS A 98 6.59 18.78 18.15
N GLY A 99 6.01 19.90 17.70
CA GLY A 99 6.40 20.60 16.48
C GLY A 99 5.23 20.84 15.52
N ARG A 100 5.56 21.01 14.23
CA ARG A 100 4.61 21.43 13.19
C ARG A 100 4.26 20.30 12.23
N TYR A 101 2.97 20.10 12.01
CA TYR A 101 2.45 19.27 10.93
C TYR A 101 2.62 19.99 9.59
N ARG A 102 3.25 19.34 8.61
CA ARG A 102 3.60 19.96 7.32
C ARG A 102 3.04 19.12 6.18
N LEU A 103 2.59 19.75 5.10
CA LEU A 103 2.35 19.00 3.88
C LEU A 103 3.67 18.43 3.37
N ALA A 104 3.65 17.16 2.94
CA ALA A 104 4.80 16.57 2.28
C ALA A 104 5.06 17.32 0.96
N PRO A 105 6.33 17.62 0.61
CA PRO A 105 6.67 18.31 -0.63
C PRO A 105 6.02 17.64 -1.85
N GLY A 106 5.46 18.44 -2.75
CA GLY A 106 4.80 17.94 -3.97
C GLY A 106 3.41 17.32 -3.77
N THR A 107 2.85 17.29 -2.56
CA THR A 107 1.51 16.70 -2.32
C THR A 107 0.40 17.72 -2.05
N ALA A 108 0.76 18.99 -1.84
CA ALA A 108 -0.17 20.05 -1.44
C ALA A 108 -1.31 20.33 -2.45
N HIS A 109 -1.07 20.05 -3.73
CA HIS A 109 -2.04 20.25 -4.81
C HIS A 109 -2.91 19.01 -5.07
N LEU A 110 -2.60 17.87 -4.43
CA LEU A 110 -3.32 16.63 -4.65
C LEU A 110 -4.60 16.61 -3.78
N PRO A 111 -5.74 16.14 -4.31
CA PRO A 111 -6.90 15.84 -3.47
C PRO A 111 -6.66 14.53 -2.68
N PRO A 112 -7.45 14.26 -1.63
CA PRO A 112 -7.55 12.92 -1.07
C PRO A 112 -7.99 11.92 -2.16
N ALA A 113 -7.13 10.97 -2.49
CA ALA A 113 -7.39 9.99 -3.53
C ALA A 113 -8.37 8.89 -3.05
N PRO A 114 -9.12 8.22 -3.95
CA PRO A 114 -9.98 7.10 -3.57
C PRO A 114 -9.19 6.00 -2.85
N CYS A 115 -9.76 5.49 -1.75
CA CYS A 115 -9.16 4.38 -1.02
C CYS A 115 -9.12 3.13 -1.92
N PRO A 116 -7.94 2.49 -2.13
CA PRO A 116 -7.85 1.29 -2.93
C PRO A 116 -8.81 0.21 -2.43
N ARG A 117 -9.59 -0.41 -3.33
CA ARG A 117 -10.61 -1.40 -2.94
C ARG A 117 -10.06 -2.55 -2.10
N ALA A 118 -8.82 -2.98 -2.39
CA ALA A 118 -8.12 -4.00 -1.62
C ALA A 118 -7.77 -3.53 -0.20
N LEU A 119 -7.25 -2.30 -0.04
CA LEU A 119 -7.05 -1.71 1.28
C LEU A 119 -8.39 -1.56 2.01
N LEU A 120 -9.42 -1.03 1.34
CA LEU A 120 -10.76 -0.84 1.92
C LEU A 120 -11.32 -2.14 2.52
N ARG A 121 -11.14 -3.29 1.85
CA ARG A 121 -11.53 -4.62 2.39
C ARG A 121 -10.80 -4.98 3.68
N LEU A 122 -9.54 -4.55 3.84
CA LEU A 122 -8.80 -4.73 5.09
C LEU A 122 -9.32 -3.78 6.17
N LEU A 123 -9.71 -2.56 5.78
CA LEU A 123 -10.19 -1.51 6.69
C LEU A 123 -11.57 -1.78 7.27
N THR A 124 -12.45 -2.44 6.51
CA THR A 124 -13.82 -2.72 6.92
C THR A 124 -14.00 -4.15 7.43
N PRO A 125 -14.93 -4.39 8.37
CA PRO A 125 -15.35 -5.75 8.68
C PRO A 125 -15.86 -6.45 7.42
N PRO A 126 -15.66 -7.77 7.27
CA PRO A 126 -16.27 -8.51 6.17
C PRO A 126 -17.79 -8.30 6.22
N PRO A 127 -18.46 -8.18 5.05
CA PRO A 127 -19.90 -8.08 5.03
C PRO A 127 -20.48 -9.28 5.77
N ARG A 128 -21.39 -9.03 6.72
CA ARG A 128 -22.11 -10.10 7.41
C ARG A 128 -22.78 -10.96 6.34
N ARG A 129 -22.30 -12.18 6.14
CA ARG A 129 -22.99 -13.18 5.30
C ARG A 129 -24.40 -13.32 5.88
N PRO A 130 -25.47 -13.21 5.06
CA PRO A 130 -26.76 -13.74 5.47
C PRO A 130 -26.53 -15.20 5.87
N ALA A 131 -26.97 -15.59 7.06
CA ALA A 131 -26.88 -16.96 7.51
C ALA A 131 -27.73 -17.84 6.56
N GLY A 132 -27.07 -18.60 5.69
CA GLY A 132 -27.77 -19.47 4.74
C GLY A 132 -26.87 -20.18 3.74
N ALA A 133 -26.82 -21.51 3.87
CA ALA A 133 -26.38 -22.58 2.96
C ALA A 133 -24.87 -22.93 2.81
N PRO A 134 -24.53 -24.24 2.74
CA PRO A 134 -23.16 -24.76 2.63
C PRO A 134 -22.77 -25.18 1.19
N GLY A 135 -21.46 -25.16 0.91
CA GLY A 135 -20.83 -25.89 -0.19
C GLY A 135 -20.38 -25.05 -1.40
N GLY A 136 -19.09 -25.14 -1.75
CA GLY A 136 -18.56 -24.56 -3.00
C GLY A 136 -17.03 -24.43 -3.05
N THR A 137 -16.37 -25.55 -3.33
CA THR A 137 -15.02 -25.76 -3.90
C THR A 137 -14.12 -24.56 -4.24
N THR A 138 -12.89 -24.62 -3.73
CA THR A 138 -11.71 -23.84 -4.16
C THR A 138 -11.34 -24.15 -5.62
N PRO A 139 -11.14 -23.16 -6.51
CA PRO A 139 -10.59 -23.40 -7.84
C PRO A 139 -9.10 -23.74 -7.77
N THR A 140 -8.77 -24.92 -8.29
CA THR A 140 -7.42 -25.44 -8.48
C THR A 140 -6.69 -24.64 -9.58
N GLU A 141 -5.44 -24.24 -9.33
CA GLU A 141 -4.60 -23.52 -10.30
C GLU A 141 -4.25 -24.41 -11.52
N ILE A 142 -4.51 -23.91 -12.73
CA ILE A 142 -4.16 -24.58 -13.99
C ILE A 142 -2.67 -24.34 -14.31
N PRO A 143 -1.82 -25.38 -14.47
CA PRO A 143 -0.44 -25.25 -14.90
C PRO A 143 -0.35 -24.75 -16.36
N GLY A 144 0.33 -23.62 -16.58
CA GLY A 144 0.54 -23.04 -17.92
C GLY A 144 0.36 -21.52 -18.01
N ARG A 145 -0.21 -20.88 -16.98
CA ARG A 145 -0.39 -19.41 -16.87
C ARG A 145 0.33 -18.80 -15.66
N ARG A 146 1.47 -19.35 -15.27
CA ARG A 146 2.21 -18.87 -14.09
C ARG A 146 2.77 -17.48 -14.39
N GLY A 147 2.29 -16.47 -13.67
CA GLY A 147 2.80 -15.09 -13.76
C GLY A 147 2.15 -14.18 -14.80
N GLU A 148 1.20 -14.65 -15.60
CA GLU A 148 0.49 -13.84 -16.60
C GLU A 148 -0.16 -12.60 -15.96
N GLY A 149 -0.75 -12.78 -14.77
CA GLY A 149 -1.35 -11.68 -14.00
C GLY A 149 -0.35 -10.60 -13.58
N LEU A 150 0.92 -10.95 -13.36
CA LEU A 150 1.99 -9.99 -13.04
C LEU A 150 2.35 -9.14 -14.26
N ILE A 151 2.42 -9.77 -15.44
CA ILE A 151 2.63 -9.07 -16.71
C ILE A 151 1.47 -8.09 -16.95
N GLN A 152 0.22 -8.55 -16.87
CA GLN A 152 -0.96 -7.68 -17.05
C GLN A 152 -1.01 -6.54 -16.02
N PHE A 153 -0.56 -6.79 -14.79
CA PHE A 153 -0.48 -5.77 -13.74
C PHE A 153 0.50 -4.64 -14.10
N VAL A 154 1.65 -4.97 -14.69
CA VAL A 154 2.60 -3.97 -15.20
C VAL A 154 1.98 -3.20 -16.36
N LEU A 155 1.33 -3.89 -17.30
CA LEU A 155 0.73 -3.25 -18.48
C LEU A 155 -0.37 -2.25 -18.18
N ALA A 156 -1.06 -2.41 -17.06
CA ALA A 156 -2.07 -1.46 -16.58
C ALA A 156 -1.46 -0.21 -15.90
N ALA A 157 -0.14 -0.01 -15.92
CA ALA A 157 0.50 1.12 -15.26
C ALA A 157 0.29 2.44 -16.00
N HIS A 158 -0.12 3.48 -15.26
CA HIS A 158 -0.15 4.86 -15.73
C HIS A 158 1.15 5.61 -15.39
N GLU A 159 1.32 6.80 -15.96
CA GLU A 159 2.45 7.68 -15.64
C GLU A 159 2.55 7.93 -14.12
N GLY A 160 3.78 7.88 -13.58
CA GLY A 160 4.04 7.93 -12.14
C GLY A 160 3.89 6.59 -11.40
N GLN A 161 3.35 5.52 -12.03
CA GLN A 161 3.20 4.20 -11.40
C GLN A 161 4.07 3.10 -12.03
N ARG A 162 4.66 3.35 -13.20
CA ARG A 162 5.33 2.35 -14.05
C ARG A 162 6.44 1.61 -13.33
N ASN A 163 7.40 2.34 -12.78
CA ASN A 163 8.56 1.75 -12.09
C ASN A 163 8.13 0.97 -10.82
N THR A 164 7.22 1.55 -10.03
CA THR A 164 6.71 0.91 -8.80
C THR A 164 5.95 -0.37 -9.09
N ARG A 165 5.11 -0.39 -10.14
CA ARG A 165 4.34 -1.59 -10.53
C ARG A 165 5.22 -2.67 -11.13
N LEU A 166 6.24 -2.31 -11.91
CA LEU A 166 7.25 -3.23 -12.39
C LEU A 166 8.04 -3.87 -11.25
N PHE A 167 8.60 -3.04 -10.36
CA PHE A 167 9.36 -3.51 -9.20
C PHE A 167 8.53 -4.48 -8.36
N TRP A 168 7.26 -4.14 -8.11
CA TRP A 168 6.30 -4.98 -7.40
C TRP A 168 6.07 -6.34 -8.10
N ALA A 169 5.86 -6.33 -9.42
CA ALA A 169 5.61 -7.54 -10.19
C ALA A 169 6.84 -8.46 -10.21
N ALA A 170 8.04 -7.87 -10.28
CA ALA A 170 9.30 -8.59 -10.20
C ALA A 170 9.53 -9.23 -8.82
N CYS A 171 9.30 -8.50 -7.72
CA CYS A 171 9.43 -9.07 -6.36
C CYS A 171 8.53 -10.31 -6.21
N ARG A 172 7.28 -10.22 -6.66
CA ARG A 172 6.32 -11.33 -6.63
C ARG A 172 6.76 -12.51 -7.49
N ALA A 173 7.27 -12.25 -8.68
CA ALA A 173 7.79 -13.31 -9.55
C ALA A 173 8.94 -14.07 -8.86
N TYR A 174 9.89 -13.37 -8.23
CA TYR A 174 11.00 -14.00 -7.51
C TYR A 174 10.58 -14.72 -6.23
N GLU A 175 9.65 -14.17 -5.45
CA GLU A 175 9.12 -14.82 -4.24
C GLU A 175 8.46 -16.18 -4.53
N HIS A 176 7.81 -16.31 -5.70
CA HIS A 176 7.14 -17.54 -6.12
C HIS A 176 8.01 -18.43 -7.02
N GLY A 177 9.29 -18.12 -7.20
CA GLY A 177 10.24 -18.94 -7.96
C GLY A 177 10.07 -18.86 -9.49
N PHE A 178 9.41 -17.83 -10.00
CA PHE A 178 9.20 -17.60 -11.44
C PHE A 178 9.92 -16.34 -11.96
N GLY A 179 10.75 -15.70 -11.12
CA GLY A 179 11.42 -14.43 -11.41
C GLY A 179 12.24 -14.47 -12.70
N ASP A 180 13.12 -15.46 -12.81
CA ASP A 180 13.99 -15.62 -13.98
C ASP A 180 13.19 -15.92 -15.26
N ALA A 181 12.13 -16.72 -15.15
CA ALA A 181 11.26 -17.05 -16.27
C ALA A 181 10.41 -15.86 -16.77
N LEU A 182 10.14 -14.87 -15.90
CA LEU A 182 9.28 -13.72 -16.21
C LEU A 182 10.06 -12.43 -16.46
N ALA A 183 11.37 -12.41 -16.23
CA ALA A 183 12.19 -11.19 -16.32
C ALA A 183 12.06 -10.47 -17.68
N ASP A 184 12.15 -11.22 -18.78
CA ASP A 184 12.03 -10.64 -20.13
C ASP A 184 10.62 -10.15 -20.43
N ALA A 185 9.60 -10.91 -20.01
CA ALA A 185 8.20 -10.54 -20.21
C ALA A 185 7.80 -9.31 -19.40
N LEU A 186 8.30 -9.19 -18.16
CA LEU A 186 8.11 -8.01 -17.31
C LEU A 186 8.86 -6.79 -17.87
N THR A 187 10.07 -6.99 -18.42
CA THR A 187 10.83 -5.94 -19.11
C THR A 187 10.06 -5.41 -20.31
N ALA A 188 9.59 -6.29 -21.19
CA ALA A 188 8.80 -5.91 -22.36
C ALA A 188 7.50 -5.19 -21.96
N ALA A 189 6.85 -5.63 -20.89
CA ALA A 189 5.65 -4.99 -20.37
C ALA A 189 5.92 -3.57 -19.86
N ALA A 190 7.00 -3.38 -19.11
CA ALA A 190 7.41 -2.09 -18.61
C ALA A 190 7.76 -1.10 -19.72
N VAL A 191 8.50 -1.55 -20.75
CA VAL A 191 8.85 -0.72 -21.90
C VAL A 191 7.60 -0.23 -22.62
N ARG A 192 6.59 -1.08 -22.81
CA ARG A 192 5.31 -0.69 -23.38
C ARG A 192 4.54 0.34 -22.57
N THR A 193 4.77 0.41 -21.27
CA THR A 193 4.15 1.45 -20.42
C THR A 193 4.90 2.77 -20.49
N GLY A 194 6.12 2.80 -21.04
CA GLY A 194 6.94 4.02 -21.19
C GLY A 194 8.14 4.11 -20.24
N LEU A 195 8.62 2.98 -19.69
CA LEU A 195 9.95 2.90 -19.07
C LEU A 195 11.02 2.64 -20.12
N THR A 196 12.25 3.09 -19.90
CA THR A 196 13.37 2.59 -20.69
C THR A 196 13.68 1.14 -20.32
N GLU A 197 14.25 0.39 -21.27
CA GLU A 197 14.64 -0.99 -21.04
C GLU A 197 15.69 -1.13 -19.92
N GLN A 198 16.59 -0.13 -19.80
CA GLN A 198 17.60 -0.07 -18.76
C GLN A 198 16.99 0.16 -17.37
N GLU A 199 16.03 1.08 -17.24
CA GLU A 199 15.28 1.29 -15.98
C GLU A 199 14.50 0.04 -15.61
N ALA A 200 13.87 -0.62 -16.58
CA ALA A 200 13.09 -1.82 -16.34
C ALA A 200 13.95 -2.97 -15.79
N ARG A 201 15.09 -3.24 -16.45
CA ARG A 201 16.05 -4.26 -15.97
C ARG A 201 16.63 -3.91 -14.61
N ALA A 202 16.94 -2.64 -14.36
CA ALA A 202 17.46 -2.19 -13.07
C ALA A 202 16.46 -2.45 -11.93
N ALA A 203 15.17 -2.18 -12.15
CA ALA A 203 14.11 -2.45 -11.19
C ALA A 203 13.94 -3.95 -10.93
N ILE A 204 13.97 -4.80 -11.97
CA ILE A 204 13.87 -6.26 -11.82
C ILE A 204 15.09 -6.82 -11.06
N ALA A 205 16.29 -6.39 -11.39
CA ALA A 205 17.51 -6.80 -10.69
C ALA A 205 17.50 -6.33 -9.22
N SER A 206 16.90 -5.17 -8.94
CA SER A 206 16.72 -4.69 -7.56
C SER A 206 15.72 -5.56 -6.78
N ALA A 207 14.64 -5.99 -7.42
CA ALA A 207 13.66 -6.89 -6.82
C ALA A 207 14.27 -8.27 -6.50
N GLU A 208 15.05 -8.83 -7.43
CA GLU A 208 15.76 -10.09 -7.21
C GLU A 208 16.68 -10.04 -5.99
N ARG A 209 17.52 -9.01 -5.88
CA ARG A 209 18.45 -8.85 -4.74
C ARG A 209 17.69 -8.76 -3.41
N LEU A 210 16.58 -8.04 -3.40
CA LEU A 210 15.74 -7.90 -2.20
C LEU A 210 15.17 -9.26 -1.76
N THR A 211 14.67 -10.06 -2.71
CA THR A 211 14.09 -11.38 -2.42
C THR A 211 15.15 -12.40 -2.01
N ARG A 212 16.33 -12.40 -2.65
CA ARG A 212 17.45 -13.29 -2.28
C ARG A 212 18.06 -12.95 -0.91
N GLY A 213 18.02 -11.67 -0.50
CA GLY A 213 18.47 -11.24 0.83
C GLY A 213 17.63 -11.83 1.98
N ARG A 214 16.32 -12.01 1.77
CA ARG A 214 15.39 -12.59 2.77
C ARG A 214 15.60 -14.10 3.00
N GLY A 215 16.24 -14.81 2.09
CA GLY A 215 16.52 -16.24 2.22
C GLY A 215 17.70 -16.59 3.15
N ARG A 216 18.51 -15.60 3.56
CA ARG A 216 19.72 -15.83 4.37
C ARG A 216 19.57 -15.51 5.87
N GLU A 217 18.47 -14.92 6.31
CA GLU A 217 18.21 -14.60 7.73
C GLU A 217 17.42 -15.71 8.46
N GLY A 218 17.10 -16.83 7.80
CA GLY A 218 16.27 -17.91 8.33
C GLY A 218 17.01 -19.16 8.83
N ASP A 219 18.34 -19.18 8.82
CA ASP A 219 19.13 -20.34 9.29
C ASP A 219 20.31 -19.87 10.14
N GLY A 220 20.07 -19.66 11.43
CA GLY A 220 21.08 -19.50 12.47
C GLY A 220 20.91 -20.63 13.48
N PRO A 221 21.98 -21.32 13.89
CA PRO A 221 21.88 -22.60 14.57
C PRO A 221 21.31 -22.47 15.99
N ALA A 222 20.66 -23.56 16.41
CA ALA A 222 20.05 -23.78 17.72
C ALA A 222 21.00 -23.62 18.90
#